data_AF-A9UNL3-F1
#
_entry.id   AF-A9UNL3-F1
#
_cell.length_a   1.000
_cell.length_b   1.000
_cell.length_c   1.000
_cell.angle_alpha   90.00
_cell.angle_beta   90.00
_cell.angle_gamma   90.00
#
_symmetry.space_group_name_H-M   'P 1'
#
loop_
_entity.id
_entity.type
_entity.pdbx_description
1 polymer ?
#
loop_
_entity_poly.entity_id
_entity_poly.type
_entity_poly.pdbx_seq_one_letter_code
_entity_poly.pdbx_strand_id
1 'polypeptide(L)'
;YSIDDAPGLGLRWEGVGAISGGGATSKLLMDYDPQTVSDILDFLFLPNFGLSLQMLKVEIGGTADATEGAEPSHMQFPGDENYQRGYEWWLMKEAKKRNPDIKLYGLPWSWPGWLDPASSSTHQASNAFYNASLTANYTVAWLLGAQREHNLTIDYVGQWNERDAPEDYATALRQLVTQKAPATTVLNRLVHYPGTGLTPDAQGCKQAPVVPKVSDCRRPCRQVERLWGSSLEASNLNISVYLIDGQSARCLARCVSRNYITDCHTATFQWHLISSFYDYLPWPRCGVAVANEPWSGHYEITSPTWALAHTAQFAPIGWRYAAHGFGVGMLFQGGSYVTRVSPDRRDISIVVEKMSHDDSNCARGSNPPYDVSAENVTFILNGSFAGITSLNVWYSNLTDGNDSQQLFVHRGSIPVVNGRVTIEVARDDLFTLTTLSTGRKGSHNVPPASPFLLPYEQDFENETLYAPPRIWYTQMGAWEI
;
A
#
# COMPACT_ATOMS: atom_id res chain seq x y z
N TYR A 1 -13.70 16.53 21.14
CA TYR A 1 -12.38 16.42 20.52
C TYR A 1 -12.09 17.70 19.75
N SER A 2 -11.02 18.43 20.08
CA SER A 2 -10.67 19.69 19.37
C SER A 2 -9.99 19.37 18.04
N ILE A 3 -10.32 20.12 16.99
CA ILE A 3 -9.62 20.10 15.70
C ILE A 3 -9.12 21.51 15.45
N ASP A 4 -7.82 21.71 15.57
CA ASP A 4 -7.18 23.03 15.57
C ASP A 4 -5.78 22.94 14.96
N ASP A 5 -5.45 23.86 14.06
CA ASP A 5 -4.14 23.97 13.44
C ASP A 5 -3.22 25.00 14.11
N ALA A 6 -3.69 25.71 15.15
CA ALA A 6 -2.88 26.66 15.91
C ALA A 6 -1.61 26.04 16.56
N PRO A 7 -1.62 24.79 17.07
CA PRO A 7 -0.42 24.12 17.57
C PRO A 7 0.58 23.70 16.48
N GLY A 8 0.23 23.92 15.20
CA GLY A 8 0.93 23.38 14.05
C GLY A 8 0.33 22.04 13.57
N LEU A 9 0.85 21.55 12.45
CA LEU A 9 0.45 20.29 11.84
C LEU A 9 1.49 19.19 12.14
N GLY A 10 1.04 17.95 12.12
CA GLY A 10 1.87 16.74 12.22
C GLY A 10 2.65 16.44 10.93
N LEU A 11 3.04 15.17 10.75
CA LEU A 11 3.80 14.74 9.58
C LEU A 11 2.98 14.84 8.28
N ARG A 12 3.69 14.79 7.16
CA ARG A 12 3.11 14.64 5.83
C ARG A 12 2.50 13.25 5.68
N TRP A 13 1.32 13.18 5.09
CA TRP A 13 0.66 11.93 4.70
C TRP A 13 1.25 11.44 3.37
N GLU A 14 1.68 10.19 3.36
CA GLU A 14 2.41 9.57 2.26
C GLU A 14 1.56 8.60 1.45
N GLY A 15 0.46 8.09 2.02
CA GLY A 15 -0.59 7.43 1.26
C GLY A 15 -0.99 6.04 1.75
N VAL A 16 -2.12 5.56 1.20
CA VAL A 16 -2.48 4.13 1.24
C VAL A 16 -1.85 3.42 0.04
N GLY A 17 -1.15 2.33 0.33
CA GLY A 17 -0.52 1.46 -0.64
C GLY A 17 -1.05 0.03 -0.62
N ALA A 18 -0.76 -0.71 -1.69
CA ALA A 18 -1.00 -2.14 -1.80
C ALA A 18 0.07 -2.80 -2.67
N ILE A 19 0.24 -4.11 -2.54
CA ILE A 19 1.37 -4.84 -3.09
C ILE A 19 0.91 -5.84 -4.15
N SER A 20 1.41 -5.74 -5.37
CA SER A 20 1.41 -6.82 -6.33
C SER A 20 2.74 -7.58 -6.23
N GLY A 21 2.68 -8.91 -6.22
CA GLY A 21 3.84 -9.78 -6.01
C GLY A 21 4.09 -10.14 -4.55
N GLY A 22 5.28 -10.67 -4.28
CA GLY A 22 5.60 -11.42 -3.07
C GLY A 22 4.63 -12.55 -2.75
N GLY A 23 4.15 -13.36 -3.69
CA GLY A 23 4.61 -13.60 -5.06
C GLY A 23 3.45 -14.01 -5.94
N ALA A 24 3.47 -13.70 -7.22
CA ALA A 24 2.47 -14.14 -8.19
C ALA A 24 1.01 -13.74 -7.93
N THR A 25 0.76 -12.82 -7.00
CA THR A 25 -0.57 -12.51 -6.48
C THR A 25 -1.55 -11.93 -7.52
N SER A 26 -1.02 -11.35 -8.59
CA SER A 26 -1.80 -10.76 -9.69
C SER A 26 -1.86 -11.63 -10.96
N LYS A 27 -1.31 -12.86 -10.97
CA LYS A 27 -1.11 -13.63 -12.20
C LYS A 27 -2.40 -13.91 -12.97
N LEU A 28 -3.44 -14.44 -12.33
CA LEU A 28 -4.69 -14.80 -13.02
C LEU A 28 -5.48 -13.57 -13.52
N LEU A 29 -5.16 -12.35 -13.07
CA LEU A 29 -5.82 -11.13 -13.52
C LEU A 29 -5.61 -10.90 -15.01
N MET A 30 -4.43 -11.26 -15.53
CA MET A 30 -4.08 -11.15 -16.95
C MET A 30 -4.95 -12.03 -17.86
N ASP A 31 -5.58 -13.06 -17.30
CA ASP A 31 -6.27 -14.09 -18.06
C ASP A 31 -7.77 -13.78 -18.25
N TYR A 32 -8.28 -12.74 -17.56
CA TYR A 32 -9.65 -12.24 -17.70
C TYR A 32 -9.85 -11.55 -19.06
N ASP A 33 -11.11 -11.40 -19.47
CA ASP A 33 -11.43 -10.58 -20.63
C ASP A 33 -11.07 -9.09 -20.39
N PRO A 34 -10.70 -8.33 -21.44
CA PRO A 34 -10.23 -6.96 -21.27
C PRO A 34 -11.21 -6.01 -20.58
N GLN A 35 -12.53 -6.23 -20.72
CA GLN A 35 -13.52 -5.35 -20.09
C GLN A 35 -13.59 -5.63 -18.58
N THR A 36 -13.67 -6.90 -18.19
CA THR A 36 -13.67 -7.27 -16.77
C THR A 36 -12.37 -6.84 -16.08
N VAL A 37 -11.22 -7.01 -16.73
CA VAL A 37 -9.94 -6.47 -16.23
C VAL A 37 -10.03 -4.96 -16.04
N SER A 38 -10.57 -4.23 -17.01
CA SER A 38 -10.73 -2.78 -16.89
C SER A 38 -11.61 -2.38 -15.70
N ASP A 39 -12.72 -3.10 -15.48
CA ASP A 39 -13.66 -2.84 -14.39
C ASP A 39 -13.00 -3.09 -13.03
N ILE A 40 -12.25 -4.20 -12.88
CA ILE A 40 -11.48 -4.50 -11.66
C ILE A 40 -10.44 -3.39 -11.40
N LEU A 41 -9.69 -2.99 -12.42
CA LEU A 41 -8.66 -1.96 -12.30
C LEU A 41 -9.24 -0.59 -11.97
N ASP A 42 -10.49 -0.30 -12.35
CA ASP A 42 -11.18 0.92 -11.92
C ASP A 42 -11.43 0.90 -10.40
N PHE A 43 -11.85 -0.22 -9.83
CA PHE A 43 -11.99 -0.35 -8.37
C PHE A 43 -10.66 -0.16 -7.65
N LEU A 44 -9.54 -0.64 -8.21
CA LEU A 44 -8.23 -0.53 -7.58
C LEU A 44 -7.65 0.89 -7.70
N PHE A 45 -7.67 1.48 -8.90
CA PHE A 45 -6.82 2.64 -9.24
C PHE A 45 -7.57 3.90 -9.63
N LEU A 46 -8.82 3.82 -10.14
CA LEU A 46 -9.51 5.01 -10.62
C LEU A 46 -9.84 5.94 -9.43
N PRO A 47 -9.40 7.22 -9.45
CA PRO A 47 -9.67 8.15 -8.37
C PRO A 47 -11.17 8.36 -8.16
N ASN A 48 -11.61 8.39 -6.90
CA ASN A 48 -13.01 8.57 -6.52
C ASN A 48 -13.92 7.49 -7.15
N PHE A 49 -13.51 6.23 -7.08
CA PHE A 49 -14.33 5.10 -7.56
C PHE A 49 -14.37 3.97 -6.53
N GLY A 50 -13.29 3.19 -6.41
CA GLY A 50 -13.13 2.17 -5.38
C GLY A 50 -12.08 2.59 -4.36
N LEU A 51 -11.06 1.75 -4.20
CA LEU A 51 -9.92 1.98 -3.33
C LEU A 51 -9.21 3.30 -3.64
N SER A 52 -9.12 3.69 -4.93
CA SER A 52 -8.41 4.89 -5.36
C SER A 52 -6.95 4.87 -4.86
N LEU A 53 -6.26 3.74 -5.09
CA LEU A 53 -4.95 3.47 -4.53
C LEU A 53 -3.94 4.59 -4.84
N GLN A 54 -3.16 4.97 -3.83
CA GLN A 54 -2.22 6.09 -3.92
C GLN A 54 -0.78 5.63 -4.15
N MET A 55 -0.44 4.41 -3.72
CA MET A 55 0.88 3.81 -3.92
C MET A 55 0.76 2.35 -4.37
N LEU A 56 1.32 2.01 -5.53
CA LEU A 56 1.45 0.63 -5.99
C LEU A 56 2.89 0.16 -5.74
N LYS A 57 3.05 -0.85 -4.88
CA LYS A 57 4.32 -1.57 -4.73
C LYS A 57 4.27 -2.85 -5.57
N VAL A 58 5.32 -3.12 -6.32
CA VAL A 58 5.47 -4.34 -7.14
C VAL A 58 6.73 -5.11 -6.75
N GLU A 59 6.69 -6.42 -6.91
CA GLU A 59 7.89 -7.26 -6.84
C GLU A 59 8.82 -6.97 -8.03
N ILE A 60 10.12 -6.93 -7.75
CA ILE A 60 11.16 -7.08 -8.78
C ILE A 60 11.46 -8.57 -8.87
N GLY A 61 10.86 -9.24 -9.86
CA GLY A 61 10.92 -10.69 -10.01
C GLY A 61 12.34 -11.24 -10.06
N GLY A 62 12.55 -12.39 -9.40
CA GLY A 62 13.85 -13.07 -9.32
C GLY A 62 13.82 -14.53 -9.78
N THR A 63 12.72 -14.98 -10.39
CA THR A 63 12.51 -16.35 -10.92
C THR A 63 12.42 -17.44 -9.83
N ALA A 64 12.22 -17.06 -8.57
CA ALA A 64 12.01 -17.97 -7.45
C ALA A 64 10.66 -17.71 -6.78
N ASP A 65 10.11 -18.74 -6.13
CA ASP A 65 8.91 -18.61 -5.31
C ASP A 65 9.09 -17.51 -4.26
N ALA A 66 8.12 -16.60 -4.20
CA ALA A 66 8.10 -15.49 -3.26
C ALA A 66 6.84 -15.45 -2.36
N THR A 67 5.95 -16.45 -2.42
CA THR A 67 4.93 -16.88 -1.41
C THR A 67 3.84 -17.72 -2.09
N GLU A 68 3.17 -17.18 -3.12
CA GLU A 68 2.14 -17.92 -3.87
C GLU A 68 2.67 -18.51 -5.18
N GLY A 69 3.87 -18.12 -5.60
CA GLY A 69 4.55 -18.54 -6.82
C GLY A 69 5.71 -17.63 -7.21
N ALA A 70 6.29 -17.91 -8.37
CA ALA A 70 7.48 -17.24 -8.87
C ALA A 70 7.16 -16.14 -9.91
N GLU A 71 7.88 -15.02 -9.85
CA GLU A 71 7.81 -13.95 -10.84
C GLU A 71 9.09 -13.87 -11.68
N PRO A 72 8.98 -13.65 -13.01
CA PRO A 72 10.14 -13.70 -13.91
C PRO A 72 11.06 -12.50 -13.72
N SER A 73 12.37 -12.76 -13.75
CA SER A 73 13.39 -11.71 -13.74
C SER A 73 13.57 -11.01 -15.09
N HIS A 74 13.90 -9.72 -15.07
CA HIS A 74 14.34 -8.97 -16.25
C HIS A 74 15.72 -9.39 -16.76
N MET A 75 16.50 -10.17 -15.99
CA MET A 75 17.80 -10.72 -16.40
C MET A 75 17.96 -12.18 -15.93
N GLN A 76 17.52 -13.16 -16.74
CA GLN A 76 17.58 -14.57 -16.38
C GLN A 76 19.01 -15.14 -16.35
N PHE A 77 19.91 -14.60 -17.16
CA PHE A 77 21.32 -15.01 -17.26
C PHE A 77 22.23 -13.79 -17.53
N PRO A 78 23.56 -13.92 -17.37
CA PRO A 78 24.47 -12.80 -17.61
C PRO A 78 24.34 -12.26 -19.04
N GLY A 79 24.05 -10.96 -19.17
CA GLY A 79 23.89 -10.28 -20.46
C GLY A 79 22.47 -10.34 -21.05
N ASP A 80 21.55 -11.06 -20.43
CA ASP A 80 20.11 -11.00 -20.75
C ASP A 80 19.49 -9.73 -20.16
N GLU A 81 18.71 -9.02 -20.97
CA GLU A 81 17.85 -7.93 -20.53
C GLU A 81 16.53 -7.98 -21.30
N ASN A 82 15.44 -8.30 -20.61
CA ASN A 82 14.10 -8.25 -21.17
C ASN A 82 13.11 -7.66 -20.16
N TYR A 83 12.66 -6.45 -20.49
CA TYR A 83 11.73 -5.68 -19.65
C TYR A 83 10.27 -5.87 -20.07
N GLN A 84 9.95 -6.89 -20.87
CA GLN A 84 8.58 -7.23 -21.27
C GLN A 84 8.02 -8.44 -20.50
N ARG A 85 8.84 -9.10 -19.68
CA ARG A 85 8.45 -10.30 -18.93
C ARG A 85 7.46 -10.02 -17.81
N GLY A 86 6.55 -10.96 -17.58
CA GLY A 86 5.59 -10.91 -16.47
C GLY A 86 4.48 -9.88 -16.69
N TYR A 87 3.84 -9.46 -15.60
CA TYR A 87 2.64 -8.60 -15.64
C TYR A 87 2.81 -7.29 -14.87
N GLU A 88 3.87 -7.12 -14.06
CA GLU A 88 4.01 -5.92 -13.23
C GLU A 88 4.21 -4.64 -14.05
N TRP A 89 4.89 -4.73 -15.21
CA TRP A 89 4.99 -3.60 -16.15
C TRP A 89 3.63 -3.16 -16.68
N TRP A 90 2.79 -4.13 -17.04
CA TRP A 90 1.43 -3.88 -17.51
C TRP A 90 0.58 -3.26 -16.39
N LEU A 91 0.65 -3.83 -15.18
CA LEU A 91 -0.14 -3.37 -14.05
C LEU A 91 0.23 -1.93 -13.66
N MET A 92 1.52 -1.59 -13.62
CA MET A 92 1.98 -0.23 -13.36
C MET A 92 1.51 0.76 -14.44
N LYS A 93 1.50 0.37 -15.72
CA LYS A 93 0.96 1.20 -16.82
C LYS A 93 -0.55 1.42 -16.67
N GLU A 94 -1.31 0.37 -16.38
CA GLU A 94 -2.75 0.48 -16.18
C GLU A 94 -3.12 1.32 -14.94
N ALA A 95 -2.32 1.24 -13.88
CA ALA A 95 -2.45 2.08 -12.71
C ALA A 95 -2.18 3.56 -13.05
N LYS A 96 -1.06 3.86 -13.72
CA LYS A 96 -0.71 5.23 -14.16
C LYS A 96 -1.71 5.82 -15.15
N LYS A 97 -2.30 5.00 -16.01
CA LYS A 97 -3.33 5.42 -16.97
C LYS A 97 -4.60 5.94 -16.26
N ARG A 98 -4.98 5.32 -15.15
CA ARG A 98 -6.15 5.72 -14.33
C ARG A 98 -5.82 6.83 -13.34
N ASN A 99 -4.66 6.75 -12.72
CA ASN A 99 -4.16 7.70 -11.74
C ASN A 99 -2.71 8.09 -12.08
N PRO A 100 -2.50 9.15 -12.86
CA PRO A 100 -1.16 9.62 -13.22
C PRO A 100 -0.27 9.97 -12.00
N ASP A 101 -0.90 10.33 -10.88
CA ASP A 101 -0.23 10.72 -9.63
C ASP A 101 0.12 9.54 -8.72
N ILE A 102 -0.32 8.31 -9.04
CA ILE A 102 -0.01 7.12 -8.22
C ILE A 102 1.50 6.95 -8.06
N LYS A 103 1.95 6.64 -6.85
CA LYS A 103 3.37 6.40 -6.57
C LYS A 103 3.73 4.94 -6.86
N LEU A 104 4.88 4.73 -7.51
CA LEU A 104 5.37 3.40 -7.86
C LEU A 104 6.55 3.01 -6.97
N TYR A 105 6.54 1.77 -6.47
CA TYR A 105 7.57 1.25 -5.58
C TYR A 105 8.00 -0.17 -6.02
N GLY A 106 9.26 -0.37 -6.43
CA GLY A 106 9.83 -1.70 -6.66
C GLY A 106 10.60 -2.27 -5.45
N LEU A 107 10.42 -3.56 -5.14
CA LEU A 107 11.21 -4.28 -4.13
C LEU A 107 11.53 -5.71 -4.59
N PRO A 108 12.79 -6.19 -4.50
CA PRO A 108 13.11 -7.59 -4.76
C PRO A 108 12.81 -8.49 -3.55
N TRP A 109 12.24 -9.67 -3.82
CA TRP A 109 12.14 -10.79 -2.87
C TRP A 109 13.29 -11.78 -3.05
N SER A 110 13.65 -12.03 -4.31
CA SER A 110 14.66 -13.00 -4.73
C SER A 110 15.54 -12.42 -5.85
N TRP A 111 16.59 -13.16 -6.23
CA TRP A 111 17.53 -12.80 -7.28
C TRP A 111 17.87 -14.01 -8.15
N PRO A 112 18.16 -13.81 -9.45
CA PRO A 112 18.68 -14.86 -10.32
C PRO A 112 19.99 -15.45 -9.79
N GLY A 113 20.13 -16.78 -9.91
CA GLY A 113 21.27 -17.50 -9.35
C GLY A 113 22.64 -17.09 -9.90
N TRP A 114 22.71 -16.57 -11.13
CA TRP A 114 23.97 -16.15 -11.76
C TRP A 114 24.67 -14.98 -11.07
N LEU A 115 23.97 -14.25 -10.19
CA LEU A 115 24.55 -13.19 -9.36
C LEU A 115 25.47 -13.75 -8.27
N ASP A 116 25.37 -15.05 -7.97
CA ASP A 116 26.31 -15.77 -7.12
C ASP A 116 27.30 -16.57 -7.99
N PRO A 117 28.60 -16.26 -8.00
CA PRO A 117 29.58 -17.01 -8.79
C PRO A 117 29.77 -18.46 -8.33
N ALA A 118 29.31 -18.83 -7.13
CA ALA A 118 29.31 -20.23 -6.67
C ALA A 118 28.11 -21.03 -7.22
N SER A 119 27.13 -20.37 -7.85
CA SER A 119 25.95 -21.04 -8.39
C SER A 119 26.29 -21.86 -9.64
N SER A 120 25.71 -23.05 -9.74
CA SER A 120 25.76 -23.90 -10.93
C SER A 120 24.49 -24.76 -11.04
N SER A 121 24.38 -25.58 -12.08
CA SER A 121 23.26 -26.52 -12.23
C SER A 121 23.14 -27.53 -11.09
N THR A 122 24.19 -27.72 -10.28
CA THR A 122 24.21 -28.63 -9.13
C THR A 122 24.44 -27.94 -7.78
N HIS A 123 24.66 -26.63 -7.78
CA HIS A 123 24.91 -25.85 -6.57
C HIS A 123 23.99 -24.63 -6.54
N GLN A 124 23.08 -24.63 -5.58
CA GLN A 124 22.15 -23.52 -5.37
C GLN A 124 22.91 -22.24 -5.02
N ALA A 125 22.49 -21.12 -5.62
CA ALA A 125 22.97 -19.81 -5.22
C ALA A 125 22.65 -19.55 -3.73
N SER A 126 23.62 -19.03 -3.00
CA SER A 126 23.54 -18.78 -1.56
C SER A 126 23.76 -17.31 -1.20
N ASN A 127 24.43 -16.55 -2.08
CA ASN A 127 24.74 -15.16 -1.84
C ASN A 127 24.70 -14.33 -3.13
N ALA A 128 23.50 -13.80 -3.44
CA ALA A 128 23.31 -12.86 -4.54
C ALA A 128 24.07 -11.54 -4.36
N PHE A 129 24.65 -11.27 -3.18
CA PHE A 129 25.40 -10.04 -2.85
C PHE A 129 26.92 -10.25 -2.84
N TYR A 130 27.43 -11.42 -3.27
CA TYR A 130 28.87 -11.69 -3.34
C TYR A 130 29.64 -10.55 -4.03
N ASN A 131 29.03 -10.00 -5.09
CA ASN A 131 29.45 -8.74 -5.68
C ASN A 131 28.32 -7.69 -5.55
N ALA A 132 28.30 -6.97 -4.44
CA ALA A 132 27.34 -5.91 -4.14
C ALA A 132 27.11 -4.91 -5.28
N SER A 133 28.17 -4.56 -6.03
CA SER A 133 28.06 -3.62 -7.16
C SER A 133 27.35 -4.25 -8.36
N LEU A 134 27.55 -5.54 -8.62
CA LEU A 134 26.84 -6.26 -9.68
C LEU A 134 25.35 -6.36 -9.36
N THR A 135 25.00 -6.75 -8.14
CA THR A 135 23.61 -6.87 -7.65
C THR A 135 22.91 -5.50 -7.66
N ALA A 136 23.61 -4.44 -7.26
CA ALA A 136 23.06 -3.09 -7.32
C ALA A 136 22.84 -2.62 -8.78
N ASN A 137 23.72 -2.97 -9.71
CA ASN A 137 23.50 -2.71 -11.14
C ASN A 137 22.30 -3.51 -11.68
N TYR A 138 22.08 -4.75 -11.26
CA TYR A 138 20.88 -5.52 -11.61
C TYR A 138 19.59 -4.79 -11.21
N THR A 139 19.51 -4.31 -9.96
CA THR A 139 18.35 -3.55 -9.47
C THR A 139 18.20 -2.21 -10.21
N VAL A 140 19.29 -1.50 -10.49
CA VAL A 140 19.24 -0.23 -11.23
C VAL A 140 18.86 -0.44 -12.71
N ALA A 141 19.27 -1.55 -13.33
CA ALA A 141 18.85 -1.91 -14.68
C ALA A 141 17.31 -2.02 -14.77
N TRP A 142 16.66 -2.62 -13.76
CA TRP A 142 15.20 -2.66 -13.66
C TRP A 142 14.58 -1.26 -13.67
N LEU A 143 15.11 -0.33 -12.86
CA LEU A 143 14.63 1.07 -12.80
C LEU A 143 14.80 1.78 -14.15
N LEU A 144 15.95 1.60 -14.81
CA LEU A 144 16.23 2.21 -16.10
C LEU A 144 15.38 1.60 -17.21
N GLY A 145 15.12 0.30 -17.18
CA GLY A 145 14.23 -0.39 -18.09
C GLY A 145 12.78 0.05 -17.94
N ALA A 146 12.30 0.24 -16.71
CA ALA A 146 10.98 0.80 -16.43
C ALA A 146 10.76 2.14 -17.15
N GLN A 147 11.74 3.05 -17.04
CA GLN A 147 11.68 4.35 -17.69
C GLN A 147 11.82 4.25 -19.21
N ARG A 148 12.80 3.48 -19.70
CA ARG A 148 13.14 3.41 -21.13
C ARG A 148 12.08 2.71 -21.96
N GLU A 149 11.55 1.59 -21.47
CA GLU A 149 10.67 0.71 -22.24
C GLU A 149 9.18 0.97 -21.97
N HIS A 150 8.84 1.53 -20.81
CA HIS A 150 7.44 1.73 -20.39
C HIS A 150 7.09 3.17 -20.03
N ASN A 151 8.06 4.10 -20.06
CA ASN A 151 7.90 5.47 -19.59
C ASN A 151 7.37 5.55 -18.14
N LEU A 152 7.85 4.64 -17.29
CA LEU A 152 7.49 4.56 -15.88
C LEU A 152 8.63 5.10 -15.01
N THR A 153 8.38 6.23 -14.34
CA THR A 153 9.25 6.70 -13.26
C THR A 153 8.90 5.96 -11.98
N ILE A 154 9.87 5.26 -11.40
CA ILE A 154 9.73 4.58 -10.12
C ILE A 154 10.08 5.55 -8.99
N ASP A 155 9.12 5.89 -8.14
CA ASP A 155 9.33 6.84 -7.04
C ASP A 155 10.20 6.24 -5.92
N TYR A 156 10.03 4.95 -5.62
CA TYR A 156 10.73 4.28 -4.52
C TYR A 156 11.33 2.94 -4.94
N VAL A 157 12.50 2.62 -4.38
CA VAL A 157 13.09 1.28 -4.49
C VAL A 157 13.55 0.80 -3.12
N GLY A 158 13.29 -0.48 -2.84
CA GLY A 158 13.66 -1.13 -1.59
C GLY A 158 14.85 -2.06 -1.78
N GLN A 159 15.37 -2.61 -0.69
CA GLN A 159 16.63 -3.36 -0.72
C GLN A 159 16.42 -4.88 -0.78
N TRP A 160 15.74 -5.44 0.22
CA TRP A 160 15.44 -6.87 0.32
C TRP A 160 14.20 -7.07 1.19
N ASN A 161 13.19 -7.75 0.66
CA ASN A 161 11.97 -8.04 1.42
C ASN A 161 12.26 -8.84 2.70
N GLU A 162 11.66 -8.43 3.83
CA GLU A 162 11.73 -9.10 5.14
C GLU A 162 13.13 -9.46 5.67
N ARG A 163 14.20 -8.89 5.10
CA ARG A 163 15.59 -9.19 5.45
C ARG A 163 16.39 -7.89 5.53
N ASP A 164 17.41 -7.90 6.38
CA ASP A 164 18.36 -6.81 6.42
C ASP A 164 19.36 -7.01 5.27
N ALA A 165 19.42 -6.02 4.38
CA ALA A 165 20.33 -6.07 3.25
C ALA A 165 21.78 -5.87 3.73
N PRO A 166 22.76 -6.56 3.14
CA PRO A 166 24.17 -6.31 3.42
C PRO A 166 24.54 -4.83 3.24
N GLU A 167 25.33 -4.27 4.16
CA GLU A 167 25.64 -2.83 4.21
C GLU A 167 26.35 -2.34 2.94
N ASP A 168 27.21 -3.18 2.37
CA ASP A 168 27.91 -2.92 1.12
C ASP A 168 26.96 -2.84 -0.09
N TYR A 169 26.00 -3.76 -0.22
CA TYR A 169 24.94 -3.67 -1.23
C TYR A 169 24.03 -2.47 -1.00
N ALA A 170 23.59 -2.23 0.24
CA ALA A 170 22.77 -1.07 0.59
C ALA A 170 23.45 0.24 0.19
N THR A 171 24.76 0.35 0.43
CA THR A 171 25.58 1.51 0.05
C THR A 171 25.72 1.63 -1.47
N ALA A 172 26.06 0.53 -2.16
CA ALA A 172 26.22 0.51 -3.60
C ALA A 172 24.92 0.89 -4.34
N LEU A 173 23.78 0.36 -3.90
CA LEU A 173 22.47 0.68 -4.46
C LEU A 173 22.15 2.17 -4.30
N ARG A 174 22.37 2.75 -3.12
CA ARG A 174 22.15 4.19 -2.88
C ARG A 174 23.00 5.07 -3.79
N GLN A 175 24.27 4.74 -3.94
CA GLN A 175 25.19 5.47 -4.81
C GLN A 175 24.75 5.41 -6.27
N LEU A 176 24.46 4.20 -6.78
CA LEU A 176 24.07 4.01 -8.17
C LEU A 176 22.70 4.62 -8.50
N VAL A 177 21.72 4.51 -7.61
CA VAL A 177 20.40 5.15 -7.79
C VAL A 177 20.55 6.68 -7.82
N THR A 178 21.31 7.27 -6.89
CA THR A 178 21.58 8.72 -6.88
C THR A 178 22.21 9.18 -8.20
N GLN A 179 23.09 8.37 -8.78
CA GLN A 179 23.79 8.70 -10.02
C GLN A 179 22.94 8.49 -11.27
N LYS A 180 22.18 7.39 -11.35
CA LYS A 180 21.54 6.91 -12.59
C LYS A 180 20.02 7.08 -12.62
N ALA A 181 19.37 7.10 -11.47
CA ALA A 181 17.92 7.24 -11.32
C ALA A 181 17.58 8.25 -10.19
N PRO A 182 18.00 9.53 -10.33
CA PRO A 182 17.91 10.52 -9.24
C PRO A 182 16.47 10.86 -8.82
N ALA A 183 15.46 10.51 -9.63
CA ALA A 183 14.05 10.65 -9.26
C ALA A 183 13.55 9.56 -8.29
N THR A 184 14.34 8.50 -8.07
CA THR A 184 13.98 7.36 -7.22
C THR A 184 14.63 7.48 -5.84
N THR A 185 13.83 7.30 -4.79
CA THR A 185 14.33 7.24 -3.41
C THR A 185 14.57 5.80 -2.96
N VAL A 186 15.77 5.51 -2.45
CA VAL A 186 16.07 4.19 -1.84
C VAL A 186 15.57 4.13 -0.40
N LEU A 187 14.56 3.31 -0.15
CA LEU A 187 14.00 3.06 1.16
C LEU A 187 14.80 1.99 1.92
N ASN A 188 14.92 2.18 3.24
CA ASN A 188 15.37 1.11 4.12
C ASN A 188 14.30 0.03 4.24
N ARG A 189 14.63 -1.08 4.90
CA ARG A 189 13.69 -2.15 5.23
C ARG A 189 12.41 -1.57 5.86
N LEU A 190 11.26 -2.01 5.34
CA LEU A 190 9.96 -1.64 5.89
C LEU A 190 9.72 -2.37 7.21
N VAL A 191 9.02 -1.75 8.15
CA VAL A 191 8.60 -2.44 9.38
C VAL A 191 7.47 -3.40 9.03
N HIS A 192 7.64 -4.67 9.37
CA HIS A 192 6.66 -5.72 9.08
C HIS A 192 5.88 -6.07 10.35
N TYR A 193 4.55 -5.99 10.25
CA TYR A 193 3.60 -6.52 11.23
C TYR A 193 3.82 -6.11 12.71
N PRO A 194 4.14 -4.84 13.06
CA PRO A 194 4.41 -4.50 14.46
C PRO A 194 3.14 -4.43 15.32
N GLY A 195 1.94 -4.56 14.73
CA GLY A 195 0.66 -4.43 15.44
C GLY A 195 0.21 -2.96 15.58
N THR A 196 -0.66 -2.65 16.55
CA THR A 196 -1.01 -1.25 16.90
C THR A 196 -1.05 -1.06 18.42
N GLY A 197 -0.62 0.10 18.90
CA GLY A 197 -0.78 0.48 20.32
C GLY A 197 -2.11 1.18 20.65
N LEU A 198 -2.25 1.55 21.92
CA LEU A 198 -3.32 2.42 22.45
C LEU A 198 -2.78 3.75 23.00
N THR A 199 -1.46 3.85 23.18
CA THR A 199 -0.82 5.04 23.71
C THR A 199 -0.29 5.86 22.55
N PRO A 200 -0.76 7.11 22.36
CA PRO A 200 -0.21 7.98 21.34
C PRO A 200 1.29 8.23 21.53
N ASP A 201 2.04 8.44 20.44
CA ASP A 201 3.48 8.74 20.48
C ASP A 201 3.75 9.94 21.41
N ALA A 202 4.69 9.75 22.33
CA ALA A 202 4.99 10.76 23.35
C ALA A 202 5.60 12.06 22.78
N GLN A 203 6.16 12.02 21.56
CA GLN A 203 6.71 13.18 20.87
C GLN A 203 5.69 13.88 19.96
N GLY A 204 4.50 13.28 19.79
CA GLY A 204 3.39 13.83 19.01
C GLY A 204 3.69 13.93 17.52
N CYS A 205 4.53 13.04 16.98
CA CYS A 205 4.83 12.92 15.54
C CYS A 205 5.11 14.28 14.86
N LYS A 206 6.00 15.07 15.46
CA LYS A 206 6.38 16.38 14.92
C LYS A 206 7.38 16.22 13.78
N GLN A 207 7.22 17.02 12.74
CA GLN A 207 8.21 17.11 11.67
C GLN A 207 9.51 17.70 12.26
N ALA A 208 10.63 16.98 12.12
CA ALA A 208 11.92 17.53 12.53
C ALA A 208 12.28 18.73 11.65
N PRO A 209 12.96 19.75 12.19
CA PRO A 209 13.50 20.83 11.37
C PRO A 209 14.51 20.26 10.36
N VAL A 210 14.46 20.76 9.12
CA VAL A 210 15.42 20.40 8.07
C VAL A 210 16.83 20.79 8.55
N VAL A 211 17.69 19.81 8.80
CA VAL A 211 19.09 20.06 9.19
C VAL A 211 19.97 20.10 7.92
N PRO A 212 20.73 21.18 7.66
CA PRO A 212 21.66 21.23 6.53
C PRO A 212 22.86 20.28 6.71
N LYS A 213 23.37 19.76 5.59
CA LYS A 213 24.59 18.94 5.41
C LYS A 213 25.62 19.00 6.55
N VAL A 214 25.91 17.87 7.18
CA VAL A 214 27.21 17.64 7.87
C VAL A 214 27.91 16.47 7.17
N SER A 215 29.06 16.76 6.59
CA SER A 215 29.84 15.88 5.70
C SER A 215 30.87 15.00 6.43
N ASP A 216 30.64 14.62 7.69
CA ASP A 216 31.62 13.83 8.45
C ASP A 216 30.95 12.83 9.40
N CYS A 217 30.75 11.60 8.93
CA CYS A 217 30.30 10.47 9.74
C CYS A 217 31.50 9.58 10.12
N ARG A 218 32.28 9.98 11.13
CA ARG A 218 33.32 9.15 11.77
C ARG A 218 32.99 8.74 13.22
N ARG A 219 31.73 8.80 13.64
CA ARG A 219 31.29 8.29 14.96
C ARG A 219 30.03 7.42 14.84
N PRO A 220 29.90 6.35 15.65
CA PRO A 220 28.81 5.40 15.51
C PRO A 220 27.49 6.05 15.92
N CYS A 221 26.61 6.29 14.94
CA CYS A 221 25.26 6.83 15.12
C CYS A 221 24.33 5.80 15.78
N ARG A 222 24.50 5.57 17.09
CA ARG A 222 23.69 4.63 17.90
C ARG A 222 22.43 5.23 18.52
N GLN A 223 21.98 6.42 18.12
CA GLN A 223 20.81 7.07 18.75
C GLN A 223 19.81 7.74 17.79
N VAL A 224 19.92 7.53 16.47
CA VAL A 224 18.96 8.05 15.48
C VAL A 224 18.50 6.94 14.51
N GLU A 225 18.32 5.72 15.02
CA GLU A 225 17.69 4.61 14.30
C GLU A 225 16.15 4.72 14.37
N ARG A 226 15.59 5.81 13.85
CA ARG A 226 14.17 5.90 13.47
C ARG A 226 14.08 6.32 12.02
N LEU A 227 14.52 5.44 11.11
CA LEU A 227 14.27 5.47 9.66
C LEU A 227 14.28 6.87 9.02
N TRP A 228 15.47 7.40 8.74
CA TRP A 228 15.67 8.57 7.88
C TRP A 228 16.43 8.13 6.64
N GLY A 229 15.89 8.40 5.45
CA GLY A 229 16.61 8.14 4.21
C GLY A 229 17.87 9.01 4.17
N SER A 230 19.01 8.42 3.84
CA SER A 230 20.32 9.05 3.95
C SER A 230 20.73 9.93 2.76
N SER A 231 19.77 10.40 1.96
CA SER A 231 19.97 11.54 1.05
C SER A 231 19.27 12.77 1.64
N LEU A 232 19.78 13.98 1.42
CA LEU A 232 19.15 15.21 1.94
C LEU A 232 17.70 15.40 1.47
N GLU A 233 17.30 14.74 0.39
CA GLU A 233 15.91 14.70 -0.07
C GLU A 233 15.09 13.64 0.68
N ALA A 234 15.67 12.47 0.97
CA ALA A 234 15.04 11.42 1.76
C ALA A 234 15.06 11.67 3.28
N SER A 235 15.86 12.63 3.77
CA SER A 235 15.76 13.18 5.13
C SER A 235 14.70 14.29 5.25
N ASN A 236 14.20 14.81 4.12
CA ASN A 236 13.07 15.74 4.10
C ASN A 236 11.72 15.03 3.95
N LEU A 237 11.75 13.76 3.53
CA LEU A 237 10.61 12.88 3.40
C LEU A 237 10.62 11.91 4.58
N ASN A 238 9.92 12.27 5.67
CA ASN A 238 9.70 11.39 6.83
C ASN A 238 8.72 10.25 6.45
N ILE A 239 9.11 9.42 5.49
CA ILE A 239 8.31 8.31 4.99
C ILE A 239 8.56 7.12 5.90
N SER A 240 7.62 6.89 6.81
CA SER A 240 7.57 5.70 7.64
C SER A 240 6.44 4.81 7.13
N VAL A 241 6.82 3.67 6.56
CA VAL A 241 5.90 2.75 5.89
C VAL A 241 5.61 1.55 6.78
N TYR A 242 4.33 1.21 6.87
CA TYR A 242 3.82 0.05 7.59
C TYR A 242 3.24 -0.99 6.63
N LEU A 243 3.58 -2.28 6.79
CA LEU A 243 3.02 -3.40 6.01
C LEU A 243 2.04 -4.24 6.82
N ILE A 244 0.90 -4.60 6.23
CA ILE A 244 -0.19 -5.38 6.84
C ILE A 244 -0.55 -6.57 5.97
N ASP A 245 -0.73 -7.73 6.60
CA ASP A 245 -1.49 -8.85 6.05
C ASP A 245 -2.94 -8.72 6.52
N GLY A 246 -3.66 -7.77 5.92
CA GLY A 246 -5.02 -7.42 6.33
C GLY A 246 -6.04 -8.38 5.75
N GLN A 247 -6.27 -9.53 6.41
CA GLN A 247 -7.42 -10.39 6.09
C GLN A 247 -8.79 -9.75 6.41
N SER A 248 -8.77 -8.64 7.15
CA SER A 248 -9.97 -8.01 7.71
C SER A 248 -9.98 -6.51 7.43
N ALA A 249 -11.10 -6.03 6.87
CA ALA A 249 -11.38 -4.61 6.73
C ALA A 249 -11.28 -3.86 8.07
N ARG A 250 -11.65 -4.51 9.18
CA ARG A 250 -11.56 -3.92 10.53
C ARG A 250 -10.12 -3.74 10.96
N CYS A 251 -9.24 -4.72 10.69
CA CYS A 251 -7.80 -4.58 10.92
C CYS A 251 -7.25 -3.39 10.13
N LEU A 252 -7.57 -3.29 8.83
CA LEU A 252 -7.06 -2.22 7.98
C LEU A 252 -7.54 -0.84 8.41
N ALA A 253 -8.84 -0.70 8.70
CA ALA A 253 -9.44 0.55 9.20
C ALA A 253 -8.75 1.03 10.48
N ARG A 254 -8.47 0.10 11.41
CA ARG A 254 -7.75 0.38 12.65
C ARG A 254 -6.31 0.80 12.38
N CYS A 255 -5.57 0.01 11.61
CA CYS A 255 -4.14 0.22 11.40
C CYS A 255 -3.82 1.53 10.67
N VAL A 256 -4.57 1.89 9.62
CA VAL A 256 -4.35 3.16 8.87
C VAL A 256 -4.44 4.39 9.78
N SER A 257 -5.25 4.32 10.84
CA SER A 257 -5.38 5.40 11.83
C SER A 257 -4.36 5.27 12.96
N ARG A 258 -4.32 4.10 13.62
CA ARG A 258 -3.53 3.92 14.86
C ARG A 258 -2.03 3.90 14.63
N ASN A 259 -1.55 3.42 13.49
CA ASN A 259 -0.12 3.39 13.19
C ASN A 259 0.51 4.80 13.15
N TYR A 260 -0.25 5.80 12.71
CA TYR A 260 0.20 7.19 12.83
C TYR A 260 0.13 7.67 14.29
N ILE A 261 -0.96 7.35 15.00
CA ILE A 261 -1.17 7.79 16.38
C ILE A 261 -0.05 7.28 17.29
N THR A 262 0.35 6.02 17.17
CA THR A 262 1.24 5.34 18.13
C THR A 262 2.71 5.40 17.72
N ASP A 263 2.99 5.29 16.42
CA ASP A 263 4.36 5.08 15.92
C ASP A 263 4.73 6.01 14.74
N CYS A 264 3.90 7.01 14.46
CA CYS A 264 4.14 8.03 13.44
C CYS A 264 4.31 7.49 12.02
N HIS A 265 3.71 6.35 11.69
CA HIS A 265 3.69 5.84 10.32
C HIS A 265 2.85 6.73 9.40
N THR A 266 3.41 7.12 8.27
CA THR A 266 2.83 8.10 7.33
C THR A 266 2.31 7.46 6.06
N ALA A 267 2.62 6.19 5.80
CA ALA A 267 2.00 5.35 4.79
C ALA A 267 1.64 3.97 5.36
N THR A 268 0.66 3.32 4.75
CA THR A 268 0.23 1.94 5.11
C THR A 268 0.03 1.14 3.84
N PHE A 269 0.63 -0.05 3.77
CA PHE A 269 0.57 -0.97 2.64
C PHE A 269 -0.14 -2.26 3.04
N GLN A 270 -1.13 -2.66 2.23
CA GLN A 270 -1.75 -3.98 2.30
C GLN A 270 -0.98 -4.96 1.41
N TRP A 271 -0.49 -6.06 1.99
CA TRP A 271 -0.18 -7.25 1.21
C TRP A 271 -1.42 -8.16 1.20
N HIS A 272 -2.01 -8.45 0.04
CA HIS A 272 -1.64 -8.03 -1.32
C HIS A 272 -2.77 -7.22 -1.99
N LEU A 273 -2.52 -6.70 -3.19
CA LEU A 273 -3.43 -5.85 -3.94
C LEU A 273 -4.71 -6.62 -4.30
N ILE A 274 -4.57 -7.76 -4.97
CA ILE A 274 -5.70 -8.56 -5.44
C ILE A 274 -5.35 -10.04 -5.29
N SER A 275 -6.33 -10.87 -4.89
CA SER A 275 -6.18 -12.33 -4.91
C SER A 275 -6.53 -12.83 -6.30
N SER A 276 -5.54 -12.80 -7.19
CA SER A 276 -5.63 -13.35 -8.55
C SER A 276 -4.72 -14.55 -8.70
N PHE A 277 -4.96 -15.53 -7.83
CA PHE A 277 -4.28 -16.82 -7.77
C PHE A 277 -5.24 -17.86 -7.18
N TYR A 278 -4.89 -19.14 -7.28
CA TYR A 278 -5.79 -20.21 -6.89
C TYR A 278 -5.97 -20.31 -5.36
N ASP A 279 -7.21 -20.49 -4.90
CA ASP A 279 -7.57 -20.50 -3.47
C ASP A 279 -6.97 -21.65 -2.64
N TYR A 280 -6.35 -22.64 -3.28
CA TYR A 280 -5.63 -23.71 -2.58
C TYR A 280 -4.19 -23.34 -2.20
N LEU A 281 -3.67 -22.23 -2.72
CA LEU A 281 -2.38 -21.69 -2.35
C LEU A 281 -2.45 -20.99 -0.97
N PRO A 282 -1.31 -20.71 -0.33
CA PRO A 282 -1.28 -19.90 0.89
C PRO A 282 -2.08 -18.59 0.80
N TRP A 283 -2.42 -18.03 1.97
CA TRP A 283 -3.09 -16.73 2.11
C TRP A 283 -4.21 -16.42 1.09
N PRO A 284 -5.12 -17.37 0.79
CA PRO A 284 -6.09 -17.16 -0.26
C PRO A 284 -7.03 -16.04 0.14
N ARG A 285 -7.45 -15.23 -0.85
CA ARG A 285 -8.49 -14.21 -0.66
C ARG A 285 -8.13 -13.11 0.37
N CYS A 286 -6.84 -12.89 0.62
CA CYS A 286 -6.32 -11.83 1.51
C CYS A 286 -6.15 -10.46 0.84
N GLY A 287 -6.47 -10.34 -0.45
CA GLY A 287 -6.34 -9.10 -1.22
C GLY A 287 -7.44 -8.07 -0.92
N VAL A 288 -7.28 -6.84 -1.43
CA VAL A 288 -8.36 -5.84 -1.36
C VAL A 288 -9.52 -6.16 -2.30
N ALA A 289 -9.30 -7.08 -3.24
CA ALA A 289 -10.27 -7.67 -4.14
C ALA A 289 -9.87 -9.13 -4.43
N VAL A 290 -10.80 -9.92 -4.96
CA VAL A 290 -10.56 -11.29 -5.43
C VAL A 290 -10.92 -11.36 -6.91
N ALA A 291 -10.02 -11.90 -7.74
CA ALA A 291 -10.27 -12.13 -9.15
C ALA A 291 -9.45 -13.35 -9.60
N ASN A 292 -9.91 -14.53 -9.20
CA ASN A 292 -9.25 -15.82 -9.39
C ASN A 292 -10.03 -16.78 -10.31
N GLU A 293 -11.06 -16.27 -11.00
CA GLU A 293 -11.89 -17.01 -11.96
C GLU A 293 -11.92 -16.36 -13.36
N PRO A 294 -10.77 -16.24 -14.06
CA PRO A 294 -10.73 -15.62 -15.39
C PRO A 294 -11.66 -16.29 -16.42
N TRP A 295 -11.97 -17.58 -16.24
CA TRP A 295 -12.87 -18.33 -17.13
C TRP A 295 -14.35 -17.95 -16.99
N SER A 296 -14.78 -17.45 -15.83
CA SER A 296 -16.16 -16.99 -15.60
C SER A 296 -16.30 -15.47 -15.72
N GLY A 297 -15.20 -14.74 -15.56
CA GLY A 297 -15.21 -13.29 -15.42
C GLY A 297 -15.68 -12.83 -14.04
N HIS A 298 -15.95 -13.73 -13.10
CA HIS A 298 -16.38 -13.38 -11.75
C HIS A 298 -15.26 -12.73 -10.95
N TYR A 299 -15.58 -11.70 -10.16
CA TYR A 299 -14.65 -11.05 -9.24
C TYR A 299 -15.41 -10.51 -8.03
N GLU A 300 -14.71 -10.24 -6.95
CA GLU A 300 -15.28 -9.69 -5.72
C GLU A 300 -14.52 -8.45 -5.28
N ILE A 301 -15.26 -7.37 -5.05
CA ILE A 301 -14.74 -6.16 -4.38
C ILE A 301 -15.03 -6.30 -2.89
N THR A 302 -13.98 -6.60 -2.12
CA THR A 302 -14.11 -6.95 -0.71
C THR A 302 -14.14 -5.71 0.19
N SER A 303 -14.61 -5.85 1.43
CA SER A 303 -14.65 -4.73 2.40
C SER A 303 -13.31 -4.03 2.65
N PRO A 304 -12.12 -4.67 2.60
CA PRO A 304 -10.84 -3.97 2.58
C PRO A 304 -10.75 -2.81 1.58
N THR A 305 -11.28 -2.97 0.35
CA THR A 305 -11.32 -1.88 -0.65
C THR A 305 -12.03 -0.67 -0.07
N TRP A 306 -13.21 -0.88 0.51
CA TRP A 306 -14.07 0.18 1.02
C TRP A 306 -13.55 0.78 2.34
N ALA A 307 -12.97 -0.04 3.22
CA ALA A 307 -12.34 0.43 4.45
C ALA A 307 -11.16 1.36 4.18
N LEU A 308 -10.34 1.04 3.18
CA LEU A 308 -9.22 1.89 2.79
C LEU A 308 -9.67 3.13 1.99
N ALA A 309 -10.76 3.04 1.21
CA ALA A 309 -11.35 4.17 0.48
C ALA A 309 -11.76 5.33 1.40
N HIS A 310 -12.16 5.05 2.66
CA HIS A 310 -12.41 6.06 3.70
C HIS A 310 -11.22 7.00 3.96
N THR A 311 -10.00 6.57 3.65
CA THR A 311 -8.81 7.43 3.71
C THR A 311 -8.38 7.86 2.31
N ALA A 312 -8.23 6.92 1.37
CA ALA A 312 -7.59 7.19 0.09
C ALA A 312 -8.36 8.17 -0.81
N GLN A 313 -9.71 8.15 -0.79
CA GLN A 313 -10.53 9.10 -1.56
C GLN A 313 -10.51 10.52 -0.98
N PHE A 314 -10.15 10.68 0.30
CA PHE A 314 -10.37 11.93 1.04
C PHE A 314 -9.08 12.52 1.64
N ALA A 315 -7.92 11.99 1.27
CA ALA A 315 -6.63 12.52 1.70
C ALA A 315 -5.55 12.28 0.64
N PRO A 316 -5.44 13.14 -0.38
CA PRO A 316 -4.35 13.12 -1.34
C PRO A 316 -2.97 13.09 -0.68
N ILE A 317 -2.01 12.39 -1.30
CA ILE A 317 -0.60 12.40 -0.86
C ILE A 317 -0.11 13.85 -0.78
N GLY A 318 0.58 14.18 0.31
CA GLY A 318 1.10 15.52 0.57
C GLY A 318 0.24 16.41 1.45
N TRP A 319 -0.98 15.99 1.78
CA TRP A 319 -1.70 16.50 2.93
C TRP A 319 -0.90 16.27 4.21
N ARG A 320 -1.26 16.93 5.30
CA ARG A 320 -0.61 16.75 6.60
C ARG A 320 -1.60 16.27 7.63
N TYR A 321 -1.13 15.48 8.58
CA TYR A 321 -1.92 15.19 9.77
C TYR A 321 -2.11 16.46 10.62
N ALA A 322 -3.24 16.56 11.31
CA ALA A 322 -3.37 17.49 12.44
C ALA A 322 -2.43 17.07 13.58
N ALA A 323 -2.19 17.96 14.54
CA ALA A 323 -1.38 17.63 15.72
C ALA A 323 -2.12 16.66 16.66
N HIS A 324 -1.35 15.81 17.36
CA HIS A 324 -1.85 14.98 18.45
C HIS A 324 -2.58 15.83 19.50
N GLY A 325 -3.76 15.40 19.90
CA GLY A 325 -4.66 16.13 20.83
C GLY A 325 -5.50 17.23 20.17
N PHE A 326 -5.20 17.62 18.93
CA PHE A 326 -5.87 18.69 18.18
C PHE A 326 -6.36 18.22 16.80
N GLY A 327 -6.82 16.97 16.73
CA GLY A 327 -7.33 16.34 15.52
C GLY A 327 -6.84 14.91 15.32
N VAL A 328 -5.90 14.45 16.14
CA VAL A 328 -5.39 13.06 16.15
C VAL A 328 -5.42 12.52 17.58
N GLY A 329 -6.01 11.34 17.79
CA GLY A 329 -5.98 10.68 19.09
C GLY A 329 -6.91 9.46 19.23
N MET A 330 -6.94 8.91 20.44
CA MET A 330 -7.86 7.85 20.83
C MET A 330 -9.19 8.44 21.31
N LEU A 331 -10.27 7.69 21.15
CA LEU A 331 -11.60 8.03 21.68
C LEU A 331 -11.75 7.55 23.14
N PHE A 332 -12.67 8.15 23.89
CA PHE A 332 -12.87 7.86 25.31
C PHE A 332 -13.41 6.45 25.57
N GLN A 333 -14.30 5.94 24.72
CA GLN A 333 -14.90 4.61 24.86
C GLN A 333 -14.29 3.60 23.87
N GLY A 334 -12.98 3.71 23.62
CA GLY A 334 -12.22 2.89 22.66
C GLY A 334 -12.39 3.34 21.21
N GLY A 335 -11.48 2.97 20.32
CA GLY A 335 -11.41 3.49 18.94
C GLY A 335 -10.50 4.72 18.80
N SER A 336 -10.42 5.28 17.60
CA SER A 336 -9.52 6.40 17.29
C SER A 336 -10.07 7.34 16.23
N TYR A 337 -9.47 8.53 16.14
CA TYR A 337 -9.76 9.51 15.11
C TYR A 337 -8.49 10.18 14.62
N VAL A 338 -8.48 10.49 13.32
CA VAL A 338 -7.35 11.10 12.62
C VAL A 338 -7.88 12.15 11.66
N THR A 339 -7.40 13.37 11.80
CA THR A 339 -7.69 14.47 10.88
C THR A 339 -6.49 14.71 9.97
N ARG A 340 -6.74 14.74 8.66
CA ARG A 340 -5.78 15.15 7.63
C ARG A 340 -6.25 16.49 7.06
N VAL A 341 -5.29 17.36 6.76
CA VAL A 341 -5.48 18.77 6.41
C VAL A 341 -4.79 19.06 5.09
N SER A 342 -5.48 19.76 4.18
CA SER A 342 -4.93 20.16 2.90
C SER A 342 -3.75 21.14 3.04
N PRO A 343 -2.85 21.22 2.04
CA PRO A 343 -1.72 22.15 2.07
C PRO A 343 -2.11 23.63 2.26
N ASP A 344 -3.26 24.04 1.72
CA ASP A 344 -3.81 25.39 1.85
C ASP A 344 -4.69 25.59 3.11
N ARG A 345 -4.87 24.53 3.90
CA ARG A 345 -5.64 24.46 5.15
C ARG A 345 -7.13 24.78 5.01
N ARG A 346 -7.68 24.65 3.80
CA ARG A 346 -9.10 24.89 3.54
C ARG A 346 -9.94 23.63 3.66
N ASP A 347 -9.34 22.47 3.41
CA ASP A 347 -10.01 21.19 3.44
C ASP A 347 -9.50 20.29 4.56
N ILE A 348 -10.43 19.53 5.13
CA ILE A 348 -10.14 18.53 6.16
C ILE A 348 -10.83 17.21 5.84
N SER A 349 -10.23 16.13 6.33
CA SER A 349 -10.81 14.79 6.32
C SER A 349 -10.54 14.13 7.67
N ILE A 350 -11.62 13.87 8.40
CA ILE A 350 -11.62 13.26 9.73
C ILE A 350 -12.08 11.81 9.57
N VAL A 351 -11.17 10.87 9.75
CA VAL A 351 -11.48 9.44 9.78
C VAL A 351 -11.66 9.02 11.23
N VAL A 352 -12.76 8.33 11.53
CA VAL A 352 -13.09 7.83 12.88
C VAL A 352 -13.35 6.34 12.78
N GLU A 353 -12.61 5.55 13.56
CA GLU A 353 -12.79 4.09 13.62
C GLU A 353 -13.11 3.65 15.05
N LYS A 354 -14.02 2.68 15.16
CA LYS A 354 -14.47 2.11 16.44
C LYS A 354 -14.32 0.59 16.46
N MET A 355 -13.20 0.09 15.91
CA MET A 355 -12.99 -1.33 15.66
C MET A 355 -12.78 -2.08 16.97
N SER A 356 -13.59 -3.12 17.20
CA SER A 356 -13.48 -3.98 18.37
C SER A 356 -12.18 -4.77 18.37
N HIS A 357 -11.66 -5.10 19.55
CA HIS A 357 -10.42 -5.85 19.68
C HIS A 357 -10.52 -7.22 18.99
N ASP A 358 -11.56 -7.99 19.34
CA ASP A 358 -11.68 -9.40 18.95
C ASP A 358 -11.93 -9.59 17.45
N ASP A 359 -12.67 -8.68 16.82
CA ASP A 359 -13.04 -8.80 15.39
C ASP A 359 -12.09 -8.05 14.45
N SER A 360 -11.15 -7.26 14.99
CA SER A 360 -10.20 -6.48 14.19
C SER A 360 -8.77 -7.04 14.20
N ASN A 361 -8.57 -8.28 14.65
CA ASN A 361 -7.26 -8.93 14.60
C ASN A 361 -6.73 -8.98 13.16
N CYS A 362 -5.46 -8.60 13.00
CA CYS A 362 -4.72 -8.76 11.76
C CYS A 362 -4.15 -10.19 11.68
N ALA A 363 -3.78 -10.65 10.49
CA ALA A 363 -3.18 -11.98 10.35
C ALA A 363 -1.84 -12.11 11.10
N ARG A 364 -1.11 -11.01 11.22
CA ARG A 364 0.16 -10.89 11.94
C ARG A 364 0.21 -9.59 12.74
N GLY A 365 1.10 -9.56 13.73
CA GLY A 365 1.20 -8.48 14.70
C GLY A 365 0.26 -8.69 15.88
N SER A 366 0.41 -7.86 16.91
CA SER A 366 -0.41 -7.93 18.11
C SER A 366 -0.97 -6.56 18.47
N ASN A 367 -2.16 -6.55 19.03
CA ASN A 367 -2.73 -5.38 19.66
C ASN A 367 -3.04 -5.70 21.11
N PRO A 368 -2.78 -4.78 22.05
CA PRO A 368 -3.17 -4.97 23.44
C PRO A 368 -4.70 -5.09 23.53
N PRO A 369 -5.24 -5.81 24.54
CA PRO A 369 -6.67 -5.90 24.75
C PRO A 369 -7.28 -4.52 25.07
N TYR A 370 -8.47 -4.26 24.54
CA TYR A 370 -9.24 -3.04 24.83
C TYR A 370 -10.73 -3.27 24.61
N ASP A 371 -11.55 -2.51 25.34
CA ASP A 371 -12.99 -2.50 25.17
C ASP A 371 -13.43 -1.37 24.23
N VAL A 372 -14.54 -1.59 23.53
CA VAL A 372 -15.22 -0.57 22.74
C VAL A 372 -16.70 -0.53 23.10
N SER A 373 -17.23 0.66 23.31
CA SER A 373 -18.67 0.88 23.46
C SER A 373 -19.11 2.11 22.68
N ALA A 374 -20.39 2.16 22.31
CA ALA A 374 -20.94 3.28 21.54
C ALA A 374 -20.78 4.60 22.30
N GLU A 375 -20.43 5.67 21.59
CA GLU A 375 -20.35 7.01 22.17
C GLU A 375 -20.77 8.11 21.19
N ASN A 376 -21.25 9.22 21.75
CA ASN A 376 -21.45 10.45 20.97
C ASN A 376 -20.13 11.21 20.87
N VAL A 377 -19.54 11.20 19.68
CA VAL A 377 -18.28 11.89 19.38
C VAL A 377 -18.59 13.30 18.89
N THR A 378 -18.19 14.31 19.68
CA THR A 378 -18.32 15.72 19.29
C THR A 378 -16.97 16.31 18.92
N PHE A 379 -16.83 16.78 17.68
CA PHE A 379 -15.68 17.54 17.20
C PHE A 379 -15.95 19.04 17.30
N ILE A 380 -14.94 19.80 17.69
CA ILE A 380 -14.97 21.25 17.81
C ILE A 380 -13.95 21.80 16.81
N LEU A 381 -14.41 22.51 15.78
CA LEU A 381 -13.60 23.06 14.70
C LEU A 381 -13.13 24.47 15.09
N ASN A 382 -11.82 24.62 15.24
CA ASN A 382 -11.15 25.88 15.62
C ASN A 382 -10.15 26.30 14.54
N GLY A 383 -9.44 27.40 14.78
CA GLY A 383 -8.37 27.88 13.90
C GLY A 383 -8.86 28.15 12.48
N SER A 384 -8.11 27.66 11.49
CA SER A 384 -8.45 27.79 10.07
C SER A 384 -9.77 27.09 9.69
N PHE A 385 -10.27 26.18 10.54
CA PHE A 385 -11.45 25.35 10.27
C PHE A 385 -12.75 25.92 10.84
N ALA A 386 -12.69 27.02 11.61
CA ALA A 386 -13.85 27.60 12.28
C ALA A 386 -14.95 28.10 11.30
N GLY A 387 -14.59 28.36 10.04
CA GLY A 387 -15.52 28.79 8.99
C GLY A 387 -16.25 27.64 8.28
N ILE A 388 -15.93 26.38 8.56
CA ILE A 388 -16.59 25.23 7.95
C ILE A 388 -18.03 25.14 8.47
N THR A 389 -19.00 25.13 7.57
CA THR A 389 -20.43 25.12 7.90
C THR A 389 -21.10 23.76 7.76
N SER A 390 -20.47 22.81 7.05
CA SER A 390 -20.97 21.44 6.89
C SER A 390 -19.84 20.48 6.52
N LEU A 391 -20.03 19.19 6.77
CA LEU A 391 -19.12 18.11 6.39
C LEU A 391 -19.91 16.98 5.72
N ASN A 392 -19.42 16.48 4.59
CA ASN A 392 -19.92 15.25 3.96
C ASN A 392 -19.58 14.04 4.82
N VAL A 393 -20.48 13.06 4.84
CA VAL A 393 -20.38 11.90 5.71
C VAL A 393 -20.37 10.62 4.88
N TRP A 394 -19.28 9.89 4.98
CA TRP A 394 -19.15 8.53 4.47
C TRP A 394 -19.13 7.57 5.63
N TYR A 395 -19.84 6.46 5.50
CA TYR A 395 -20.06 5.50 6.57
C TYR A 395 -19.85 4.07 6.08
N SER A 396 -19.16 3.27 6.89
CA SER A 396 -19.22 1.81 6.81
C SER A 396 -19.58 1.22 8.16
N ASN A 397 -20.48 0.24 8.17
CA ASN A 397 -20.53 -0.74 9.24
C ASN A 397 -19.74 -1.98 8.79
N LEU A 398 -18.77 -2.42 9.58
CA LEU A 398 -17.91 -3.54 9.20
C LEU A 398 -18.33 -4.86 9.85
N THR A 399 -19.51 -4.98 10.46
CA THR A 399 -19.95 -6.25 11.08
C THR A 399 -20.18 -7.34 10.05
N ASP A 400 -20.85 -7.02 8.94
CA ASP A 400 -21.18 -7.96 7.87
C ASP A 400 -20.21 -7.80 6.70
N GLY A 401 -19.27 -8.75 6.61
CA GLY A 401 -17.99 -8.60 5.90
C GLY A 401 -18.02 -8.05 4.48
N ASN A 402 -19.07 -8.23 3.67
CA ASN A 402 -19.15 -7.70 2.29
C ASN A 402 -20.53 -7.11 1.93
N ASP A 403 -21.36 -6.73 2.91
CA ASP A 403 -22.69 -6.15 2.61
C ASP A 403 -22.55 -4.78 1.93
N SER A 404 -22.87 -4.71 0.63
CA SER A 404 -22.77 -3.48 -0.15
C SER A 404 -23.69 -2.35 0.35
N GLN A 405 -24.75 -2.66 1.11
CA GLN A 405 -25.62 -1.62 1.69
C GLN A 405 -25.04 -1.02 2.97
N GLN A 406 -24.03 -1.66 3.57
CA GLN A 406 -23.40 -1.22 4.81
C GLN A 406 -22.02 -0.58 4.59
N LEU A 407 -21.37 -0.84 3.45
CA LEU A 407 -20.00 -0.38 3.16
C LEU A 407 -19.99 0.92 2.34
N PHE A 408 -19.18 1.89 2.75
CA PHE A 408 -18.88 3.14 2.03
C PHE A 408 -20.12 3.91 1.52
N VAL A 409 -21.12 4.02 2.39
CA VAL A 409 -22.39 4.70 2.11
C VAL A 409 -22.25 6.20 2.36
N HIS A 410 -22.60 7.00 1.36
CA HIS A 410 -22.72 8.46 1.54
C HIS A 410 -24.03 8.80 2.27
N ARG A 411 -23.92 9.36 3.47
CA ARG A 411 -25.06 9.75 4.32
C ARG A 411 -25.46 11.23 4.18
N GLY A 412 -25.00 11.88 3.11
CA GLY A 412 -25.18 13.32 2.91
C GLY A 412 -24.23 14.15 3.77
N SER A 413 -24.62 15.39 4.08
CA SER A 413 -23.78 16.31 4.87
C SER A 413 -24.42 16.62 6.22
N ILE A 414 -23.59 16.75 7.26
CA ILE A 414 -24.02 17.18 8.60
C ILE A 414 -23.64 18.66 8.78
N PRO A 415 -24.56 19.52 9.27
CA PRO A 415 -24.24 20.91 9.54
C PRO A 415 -23.31 21.06 10.74
N VAL A 416 -22.39 22.01 10.65
CA VAL A 416 -21.54 22.46 11.77
C VAL A 416 -22.26 23.61 12.46
N VAL A 417 -22.72 23.38 13.69
CA VAL A 417 -23.48 24.36 14.47
C VAL A 417 -22.60 24.88 15.60
N ASN A 418 -22.39 26.20 15.65
CA ASN A 418 -21.51 26.86 16.62
C ASN A 418 -20.09 26.26 16.63
N GLY A 419 -19.55 25.93 15.45
CA GLY A 419 -18.24 25.29 15.31
C GLY A 419 -18.18 23.83 15.78
N ARG A 420 -19.32 23.17 15.99
CA ARG A 420 -19.39 21.79 16.51
C ARG A 420 -20.14 20.88 15.57
N VAL A 421 -19.68 19.63 15.50
CA VAL A 421 -20.35 18.53 14.82
C VAL A 421 -20.34 17.31 15.73
N THR A 422 -21.46 16.59 15.81
CA THR A 422 -21.61 15.41 16.66
C THR A 422 -22.11 14.24 15.82
N ILE A 423 -21.49 13.08 16.00
CA ILE A 423 -21.93 11.80 15.43
C ILE A 423 -22.03 10.76 16.54
N GLU A 424 -22.99 9.86 16.42
CA GLU A 424 -23.02 8.62 17.21
C GLU A 424 -22.15 7.58 16.51
N VAL A 425 -21.20 7.00 17.24
CA VAL A 425 -20.28 5.99 16.70
C VAL A 425 -20.44 4.71 17.50
N ALA A 426 -20.98 3.67 16.86
CA ALA A 426 -21.17 2.35 17.44
C ALA A 426 -19.96 1.44 17.18
N ARG A 427 -19.96 0.26 17.81
CA ARG A 427 -18.92 -0.76 17.61
C ARG A 427 -18.80 -1.12 16.12
N ASP A 428 -17.55 -1.23 15.65
CA ASP A 428 -17.18 -1.59 14.27
C ASP A 428 -17.69 -0.63 13.19
N ASP A 429 -18.07 0.59 13.58
CA ASP A 429 -18.32 1.69 12.65
C ASP A 429 -17.02 2.35 12.18
N LEU A 430 -17.03 2.76 10.91
CA LEU A 430 -16.01 3.57 10.27
C LEU A 430 -16.67 4.78 9.61
N PHE A 431 -16.23 5.98 9.98
CA PHE A 431 -16.72 7.23 9.42
C PHE A 431 -15.59 8.01 8.73
N THR A 432 -15.94 8.70 7.66
CA THR A 432 -15.16 9.84 7.16
C THR A 432 -16.04 11.07 7.12
N LEU A 433 -15.64 12.12 7.85
CA LEU A 433 -16.24 13.45 7.79
C LEU A 433 -15.28 14.37 7.03
N THR A 434 -15.72 14.96 5.92
CA THR A 434 -14.82 15.75 5.08
C THR A 434 -15.50 16.94 4.42
N THR A 435 -14.72 17.98 4.11
CA THR A 435 -15.18 19.11 3.27
C THR A 435 -15.23 18.72 1.79
N LEU A 436 -14.51 17.68 1.38
CA LEU A 436 -14.44 17.24 -0.02
C LEU A 436 -15.79 16.67 -0.47
N SER A 437 -16.22 17.04 -1.67
CA SER A 437 -17.44 16.56 -2.33
C SER A 437 -17.17 15.54 -3.44
N THR A 438 -15.91 15.15 -3.64
CA THR A 438 -15.48 14.29 -4.76
C THR A 438 -15.73 12.81 -4.54
N GLY A 439 -15.98 12.39 -3.29
CA GLY A 439 -16.15 10.98 -2.94
C GLY A 439 -17.24 10.30 -3.76
N ARG A 440 -16.99 9.05 -4.13
CA ARG A 440 -17.96 8.23 -4.86
C ARG A 440 -17.73 6.76 -4.56
N LYS A 441 -18.85 6.05 -4.37
CA LYS A 441 -18.89 4.58 -4.40
C LYS A 441 -19.11 4.13 -5.84
N GLY A 442 -18.06 3.66 -6.49
CA GLY A 442 -18.10 3.08 -7.83
C GLY A 442 -18.89 1.78 -7.87
N SER A 443 -19.41 1.45 -9.04
CA SER A 443 -20.10 0.18 -9.27
C SER A 443 -19.92 -0.25 -10.72
N HIS A 444 -19.72 -1.55 -10.92
CA HIS A 444 -19.74 -2.23 -12.21
C HIS A 444 -20.57 -3.51 -12.06
N ASN A 445 -20.94 -4.13 -13.19
CA ASN A 445 -21.64 -5.41 -13.16
C ASN A 445 -20.63 -6.53 -12.95
N VAL A 446 -20.95 -7.46 -12.04
CA VAL A 446 -20.10 -8.62 -11.75
C VAL A 446 -20.71 -9.85 -12.43
N PRO A 447 -19.99 -10.51 -13.35
CA PRO A 447 -20.42 -11.79 -13.93
C PRO A 447 -20.64 -12.86 -12.84
N PRO A 448 -21.61 -13.77 -13.00
CA PRO A 448 -21.80 -14.86 -12.05
C PRO A 448 -20.62 -15.84 -12.08
N ALA A 449 -20.23 -16.35 -10.91
CA ALA A 449 -19.23 -17.40 -10.79
C ALA A 449 -19.65 -18.67 -11.53
N SER A 450 -18.68 -19.36 -12.11
CA SER A 450 -18.90 -20.66 -12.76
C SER A 450 -17.66 -21.54 -12.65
N PRO A 451 -17.81 -22.87 -12.54
CA PRO A 451 -16.67 -23.77 -12.44
C PRO A 451 -15.79 -23.71 -13.70
N PHE A 452 -14.51 -24.03 -13.52
CA PHE A 452 -13.57 -24.20 -14.64
C PHE A 452 -14.10 -25.26 -15.62
N LEU A 453 -14.09 -24.94 -16.91
CA LEU A 453 -14.63 -25.81 -17.94
C LEU A 453 -13.65 -26.95 -18.27
N LEU A 454 -14.17 -28.18 -18.31
CA LEU A 454 -13.42 -29.36 -18.74
C LEU A 454 -14.13 -30.05 -19.92
N PRO A 455 -13.38 -30.60 -20.89
CA PRO A 455 -11.91 -30.61 -20.98
C PRO A 455 -11.32 -29.24 -21.34
N TYR A 456 -10.06 -29.01 -20.94
CA TYR A 456 -9.27 -27.83 -21.31
C TYR A 456 -8.05 -28.24 -22.13
N GLU A 457 -7.79 -27.49 -23.20
CA GLU A 457 -6.66 -27.68 -24.11
C GLU A 457 -6.09 -26.31 -24.46
N GLN A 458 -4.77 -26.24 -24.65
CA GLN A 458 -4.03 -25.02 -24.98
C GLN A 458 -2.84 -25.41 -25.87
N ASP A 459 -2.75 -24.77 -27.04
CA ASP A 459 -1.69 -24.98 -28.04
C ASP A 459 -0.63 -23.87 -28.04
N PHE A 460 -0.86 -22.80 -27.26
CA PHE A 460 0.00 -21.63 -27.07
C PHE A 460 0.14 -20.68 -28.28
N GLU A 461 -0.56 -20.93 -29.39
CA GLU A 461 -0.38 -20.16 -30.64
C GLU A 461 -0.93 -18.72 -30.58
N ASN A 462 -1.85 -18.43 -29.65
CA ASN A 462 -2.48 -17.11 -29.48
C ASN A 462 -2.03 -16.38 -28.19
N GLU A 463 -0.92 -16.82 -27.59
CA GLU A 463 -0.41 -16.24 -26.36
C GLU A 463 0.48 -15.01 -26.60
N THR A 464 0.60 -14.16 -25.58
CA THR A 464 1.47 -12.98 -25.66
C THR A 464 2.90 -13.38 -25.29
N LEU A 465 3.86 -13.12 -26.19
CA LEU A 465 5.28 -13.35 -25.91
C LEU A 465 5.72 -12.69 -24.61
N TYR A 466 6.54 -13.40 -23.82
CA TYR A 466 7.05 -12.99 -22.51
C TYR A 466 6.00 -12.80 -21.40
N ALA A 467 4.71 -12.92 -21.70
CA ALA A 467 3.69 -13.05 -20.67
C ALA A 467 3.67 -14.50 -20.14
N PRO A 468 3.31 -14.71 -18.87
CA PRO A 468 3.10 -16.07 -18.37
C PRO A 468 1.90 -16.69 -19.10
N PRO A 469 1.96 -17.96 -19.55
CA PRO A 469 0.87 -18.60 -20.30
C PRO A 469 -0.46 -18.51 -19.55
N ARG A 470 -1.58 -18.41 -20.29
CA ARG A 470 -2.92 -18.35 -19.68
C ARG A 470 -3.17 -19.58 -18.80
N ILE A 471 -3.81 -19.40 -17.64
CA ILE A 471 -4.13 -20.43 -16.62
C ILE A 471 -2.91 -21.04 -15.93
N TRP A 472 -1.75 -21.08 -16.58
CA TRP A 472 -0.51 -21.59 -15.99
C TRP A 472 -0.06 -20.70 -14.84
N TYR A 473 0.27 -21.34 -13.73
CA TYR A 473 0.67 -20.65 -12.52
C TYR A 473 1.99 -21.24 -12.02
N THR A 474 3.09 -20.55 -12.33
CA THR A 474 4.44 -21.00 -12.03
C THR A 474 4.74 -20.93 -10.53
N GLN A 475 4.98 -22.08 -9.92
CA GLN A 475 5.40 -22.16 -8.50
C GLN A 475 6.90 -21.96 -8.34
N MET A 476 7.73 -22.46 -9.26
CA MET A 476 9.18 -22.33 -9.23
C MET A 476 9.73 -22.23 -10.65
N GLY A 477 10.76 -21.41 -10.85
CA GLY A 477 11.32 -21.13 -12.17
C GLY A 477 10.52 -20.09 -12.95
N ALA A 478 10.67 -20.10 -14.28
CA ALA A 478 9.92 -19.25 -15.20
C ALA A 478 9.49 -20.07 -16.43
N TRP A 479 8.21 -20.00 -16.76
CA TRP A 479 7.65 -20.54 -18.00
C TRP A 479 7.22 -19.35 -18.86
N GLU A 480 7.75 -19.28 -20.08
CA GLU A 480 7.53 -18.18 -21.02
C GLU A 480 7.10 -18.77 -22.38
N ILE A 481 6.31 -17.98 -23.12
CA ILE A 481 5.90 -18.26 -24.51
C ILE A 481 7.02 -17.91 -25.47
#